data_AF-A0A410TTV7-F1
#
_entry.id   AF-A0A410TTV7-F1
#
_cell.length_a   1.000
_cell.length_b   1.000
_cell.length_c   1.000
_cell.angle_alpha   90.00
_cell.angle_beta   90.00
_cell.angle_gamma   90.00
#
_symmetry.space_group_name_H-M   'P 1'
#
loop_
_entity.id
_entity.type
_entity.pdbx_description
1 polymer ?
#
loop_
_entity_poly.entity_id
_entity_poly.type
_entity_poly.pdbx_seq_one_letter_code
_entity_poly.pdbx_strand_id
1 'polypeptide(L)'
;MPDSMSEQLQRDMECEGLLECFHGLKQLDKDCYRTLVAADEPLTIDEMAERVDRERSTAYRAVQRLLKAGFIQKEQINYEQGGYYHVYRPTDPSQVADDMQRMLNDWYAKMGQLIGEFEEKYDRSERALAGN
;
A
#
# COMPACT_ATOMS: atom_id res chain seq x y z
N MET A 1 -15.05 17.22 -0.73
CA MET A 1 -15.19 16.13 0.26
C MET A 1 -14.46 14.94 -0.33
N PRO A 2 -13.74 14.13 0.46
CA PRO A 2 -13.32 12.82 -0.05
C PRO A 2 -14.57 12.02 -0.41
N ASP A 3 -14.52 11.30 -1.53
CA ASP A 3 -15.59 10.39 -1.95
C ASP A 3 -15.88 9.37 -0.84
N SER A 4 -17.13 8.94 -0.70
CA SER A 4 -17.46 7.89 0.25
C SER A 4 -16.80 6.57 -0.15
N MET A 5 -16.48 5.72 0.83
CA MET A 5 -15.91 4.38 0.56
C MET A 5 -16.78 3.57 -0.42
N SER A 6 -18.10 3.73 -0.38
CA SER A 6 -19.03 3.08 -1.31
C SER A 6 -18.87 3.59 -2.74
N GLU A 7 -18.68 4.90 -2.95
CA GLU A 7 -18.46 5.48 -4.28
C GLU A 7 -17.10 5.07 -4.85
N GLN A 8 -16.07 4.97 -4.01
CA GLN A 8 -14.74 4.52 -4.44
C GLN A 8 -14.73 3.05 -4.88
N LEU A 9 -15.46 2.18 -4.18
CA LEU A 9 -15.58 0.75 -4.52
C LEU A 9 -16.47 0.47 -5.75
N GLN A 10 -17.37 1.39 -6.10
CA GLN A 10 -18.28 1.24 -7.25
C GLN A 10 -17.69 1.69 -8.59
N ARG A 11 -16.56 2.41 -8.59
CA ARG A 11 -15.84 2.75 -9.82
C ARG A 11 -15.10 1.52 -10.32
N ASP A 12 -15.04 1.33 -11.64
CA ASP A 12 -14.27 0.24 -12.26
C ASP A 12 -12.79 0.31 -11.80
N MET A 13 -12.43 -0.54 -10.85
CA MET A 13 -11.07 -0.61 -10.31
C MET A 13 -10.19 -1.44 -11.24
N GLU A 14 -9.34 -0.80 -12.02
CA GLU A 14 -8.29 -1.48 -12.79
C GLU A 14 -7.14 -1.95 -11.85
N CYS A 15 -6.37 -2.96 -12.26
CA CYS A 15 -5.32 -3.57 -11.43
C CYS A 15 -4.28 -2.56 -10.90
N GLU A 16 -3.87 -1.56 -11.70
CA GLU A 16 -2.97 -0.49 -11.23
C GLU A 16 -3.67 0.54 -10.33
N GLY A 17 -5.00 0.62 -10.38
CA GLY A 17 -5.83 1.44 -9.49
C GLY A 17 -5.88 0.89 -8.07
N LEU A 18 -5.62 -0.40 -7.87
CA LEU A 18 -5.52 -1.02 -6.53
C LEU A 18 -4.34 -0.45 -5.73
N LEU A 19 -3.23 -0.13 -6.40
CA LEU A 19 -2.05 0.52 -5.81
C LEU A 19 -2.40 1.91 -5.23
N GLU A 20 -3.23 2.67 -5.95
CA GLU A 20 -3.72 3.97 -5.52
C GLU A 20 -4.76 3.85 -4.40
N CYS A 21 -5.74 2.96 -4.57
CA CYS A 21 -6.90 2.88 -3.69
C CYS A 21 -6.56 2.30 -2.30
N PHE A 22 -5.80 1.21 -2.24
CA PHE A 22 -5.47 0.58 -0.95
C PHE A 22 -4.29 1.22 -0.24
N HIS A 23 -3.32 1.73 -1.00
CA HIS A 23 -2.04 2.16 -0.45
C HIS A 23 -1.78 3.66 -0.59
N GLY A 24 -2.66 4.41 -1.25
CA GLY A 24 -2.52 5.86 -1.43
C GLY A 24 -1.28 6.24 -2.24
N LEU A 25 -0.82 5.34 -3.12
CA LEU A 25 0.39 5.55 -3.92
C LEU A 25 0.14 6.62 -4.98
N LYS A 26 1.12 7.53 -5.14
CA LYS A 26 1.09 8.61 -6.13
C LYS A 26 1.59 8.11 -7.49
N GLN A 27 1.37 8.91 -8.54
CA GLN A 27 1.91 8.60 -9.87
C GLN A 27 3.41 8.29 -9.85
N LEU A 28 4.20 9.09 -9.13
CA LEU A 28 5.64 8.84 -8.98
C LEU A 28 5.95 7.48 -8.32
N ASP A 29 5.12 7.04 -7.38
CA ASP A 29 5.31 5.75 -6.72
C ASP A 29 5.08 4.61 -7.72
N LYS A 30 4.08 4.75 -8.59
CA LYS A 30 3.84 3.81 -9.71
C LYS A 30 5.00 3.81 -10.69
N ASP A 31 5.52 4.98 -11.06
CA ASP A 31 6.64 5.09 -12.00
C ASP A 31 7.92 4.44 -11.42
N CYS A 32 8.20 4.65 -10.13
CA CYS A 32 9.24 3.94 -9.41
C CYS A 32 9.01 2.42 -9.41
N TYR A 33 7.79 1.95 -9.15
CA TYR A 33 7.50 0.52 -9.16
C TYR A 33 7.71 -0.12 -10.55
N ARG A 34 7.20 0.51 -11.62
CA ARG A 34 7.42 0.05 -13.00
C ARG A 34 8.90 0.01 -13.37
N THR A 35 9.66 0.99 -12.91
CA THR A 35 11.12 1.06 -13.11
C THR A 35 11.82 -0.14 -12.47
N LEU A 36 11.42 -0.52 -11.25
CA LEU A 36 11.96 -1.70 -10.56
C LEU A 36 11.55 -3.01 -11.23
N VAL A 37 10.32 -3.10 -11.75
CA VAL A 37 9.83 -4.29 -12.48
C VAL A 37 10.54 -4.47 -13.82
N ALA A 38 10.87 -3.37 -14.50
CA ALA A 38 11.55 -3.40 -15.79
C ALA A 38 13.08 -3.59 -15.67
N ALA A 39 13.64 -3.49 -14.46
CA ALA A 39 15.07 -3.65 -14.24
C ALA A 39 15.44 -5.12 -14.09
N ASP A 40 16.49 -5.54 -14.81
CA ASP A 40 17.03 -6.91 -14.70
C ASP A 40 17.74 -7.16 -13.36
N GLU A 41 18.25 -6.09 -12.73
CA GLU A 41 18.98 -6.14 -11.46
C GLU A 41 18.35 -5.20 -10.41
N PRO A 42 18.50 -5.52 -9.10
CA PRO A 42 18.06 -4.63 -8.02
C PRO A 42 18.70 -3.25 -8.09
N LEU A 43 17.91 -2.21 -7.84
CA LEU A 43 18.36 -0.82 -8.01
C LEU A 43 18.59 -0.11 -6.68
N THR A 44 19.59 0.75 -6.63
CA THR A 44 19.79 1.72 -5.55
C THR A 44 18.83 2.91 -5.65
N ILE A 45 18.73 3.71 -4.58
CA ILE A 45 17.92 4.95 -4.61
C ILE A 45 18.43 5.94 -5.66
N ASP A 46 19.74 6.01 -5.84
CA ASP A 46 20.38 6.94 -6.77
C ASP A 46 20.05 6.55 -8.22
N GLU A 47 20.22 5.29 -8.55
CA GLU A 47 19.81 4.70 -9.83
C GLU A 47 18.31 4.81 -10.12
N MET A 48 17.47 4.70 -9.09
CA MET A 48 16.04 4.94 -9.19
C MET A 48 15.74 6.40 -9.51
N ALA A 49 16.38 7.33 -8.81
CA ALA A 49 16.19 8.76 -8.97
C ALA A 49 16.56 9.23 -10.39
N GLU A 50 17.65 8.71 -10.93
CA GLU A 50 18.07 8.96 -12.31
C GLU A 50 17.04 8.46 -13.32
N ARG A 51 16.57 7.21 -13.18
CA ARG A 51 15.62 6.60 -14.13
C ARG A 51 14.25 7.30 -14.16
N VAL A 52 13.78 7.81 -13.03
CA VAL A 52 12.49 8.53 -12.95
C VAL A 52 12.62 10.04 -13.12
N ASP A 53 13.81 10.55 -13.44
CA ASP A 53 14.12 11.98 -13.59
C ASP A 53 13.64 12.83 -12.40
N ARG A 54 14.08 12.44 -11.20
CA ARG A 54 13.77 13.13 -9.96
C ARG A 54 14.98 13.28 -9.06
N GLU A 55 14.90 14.27 -8.18
CA GLU A 55 15.85 14.37 -7.09
C GLU A 55 15.82 13.12 -6.21
N ARG A 56 17.00 12.72 -5.74
CA ARG A 56 17.21 11.58 -4.83
C ARG A 56 16.26 11.57 -3.64
N SER A 57 16.03 12.72 -3.00
CA SER A 57 15.14 12.82 -1.83
C SER A 57 13.68 12.51 -2.17
N THR A 58 13.26 12.85 -3.39
CA THR A 58 11.91 12.63 -3.90
C THR A 58 11.71 11.18 -4.28
N ALA A 59 12.67 10.57 -4.98
CA ALA A 59 12.69 9.14 -5.27
C ALA A 59 12.74 8.31 -3.98
N TYR A 60 13.57 8.71 -3.00
CA TYR A 60 13.64 8.05 -1.69
C TYR A 60 12.27 7.98 -1.01
N ARG A 61 11.52 9.09 -0.95
CA ARG A 61 10.18 9.09 -0.33
C ARG A 61 9.20 8.17 -1.07
N ALA A 62 9.30 8.07 -2.39
CA ALA A 62 8.48 7.17 -3.19
C ALA A 62 8.82 5.69 -2.91
N VAL A 63 10.11 5.35 -2.96
CA VAL A 63 10.61 4.00 -2.64
C VAL A 63 10.25 3.60 -1.21
N GLN A 64 10.33 4.51 -0.23
CA GLN A 64 9.92 4.22 1.15
C GLN A 64 8.41 3.95 1.28
N ARG A 65 7.56 4.64 0.50
CA ARG A 65 6.12 4.33 0.47
C ARG A 65 5.85 2.94 -0.11
N LEU A 66 6.51 2.60 -1.21
CA LEU A 66 6.42 1.27 -1.81
C LEU A 66 6.90 0.16 -0.85
N LEU A 67 8.03 0.39 -0.17
CA LEU A 67 8.58 -0.55 0.81
C LEU A 67 7.61 -0.76 1.98
N LYS A 68 7.05 0.32 2.53
CA LYS A 68 6.06 0.25 3.61
C LYS A 68 4.79 -0.46 3.17
N ALA A 69 4.40 -0.30 1.90
CA ALA A 69 3.23 -0.94 1.33
C ALA A 69 3.47 -2.41 0.91
N GLY A 70 4.71 -2.90 0.98
CA GLY A 70 5.04 -4.31 0.68
C GLY A 70 5.30 -4.61 -0.80
N PHE A 71 5.22 -3.61 -1.69
CA PHE A 71 5.42 -3.82 -3.14
C PHE A 71 6.86 -4.08 -3.54
N ILE A 72 7.80 -3.70 -2.69
CA ILE A 72 9.23 -3.87 -2.94
C ILE A 72 9.92 -4.38 -1.69
N GLN A 73 11.06 -5.01 -1.88
CA GLN A 73 11.93 -5.50 -0.83
C GLN A 73 13.23 -4.71 -0.83
N LYS A 74 13.87 -4.63 0.34
CA LYS A 74 15.14 -3.95 0.55
C LYS A 74 16.20 -4.99 0.91
N GLU A 75 17.31 -4.99 0.20
CA GLU A 75 18.46 -5.85 0.47
C GLU A 75 19.70 -5.01 0.78
N GLN A 76 20.57 -5.54 1.62
CA GLN A 76 21.86 -4.94 1.93
C GLN A 76 22.95 -5.73 1.24
N ILE A 77 23.72 -5.05 0.40
CA ILE A 77 24.87 -5.63 -0.28
C ILE A 77 26.14 -5.10 0.41
N ASN A 78 26.98 -6.01 0.87
CA ASN A 78 28.24 -5.70 1.55
C ASN A 78 29.40 -5.76 0.56
N TYR A 79 30.28 -4.77 0.59
CA TYR A 79 31.51 -4.80 -0.20
C TYR A 79 32.56 -5.70 0.48
N GLU A 80 33.41 -6.34 -0.32
CA GLU A 80 34.52 -7.17 0.18
C GLU A 80 35.51 -6.38 1.06
N GLN A 81 35.66 -5.08 0.78
CA GLN A 81 36.61 -4.19 1.44
C GLN A 81 35.99 -3.41 2.61
N GLY A 82 34.75 -3.75 3.00
CA GLY A 82 33.99 -3.06 4.04
C GLY A 82 33.02 -2.00 3.49
N GLY A 83 31.99 -1.69 4.28
CA GLY A 83 30.87 -0.85 3.86
C GLY A 83 29.71 -1.65 3.25
N TYR A 84 28.57 -0.98 3.08
CA TYR A 84 27.38 -1.58 2.49
C TYR A 84 26.56 -0.54 1.74
N TYR A 85 25.74 -1.02 0.81
CA TYR A 85 24.70 -0.22 0.17
C TYR A 85 23.38 -0.98 0.16
N HIS A 86 22.31 -0.26 -0.13
CA HIS A 86 20.98 -0.82 -0.18
C HIS A 86 20.45 -0.83 -1.60
N VAL A 87 19.94 -1.97 -2.00
CA VAL A 87 19.23 -2.17 -3.27
C VAL A 87 17.79 -2.56 -3.01
N TYR A 88 16.96 -2.31 -4.01
CA TYR A 88 15.53 -2.55 -3.96
C TYR A 88 15.12 -3.36 -5.18
N ARG A 89 14.18 -4.27 -4.97
CA ARG A 89 13.58 -5.07 -6.05
C ARG A 89 12.08 -5.25 -5.82
N PRO A 90 11.29 -5.54 -6.85
CA PRO A 90 9.87 -5.87 -6.67
C PRO A 90 9.70 -7.08 -5.74
N THR A 91 8.65 -7.03 -4.93
CA THR A 91 8.11 -8.20 -4.23
C THR A 91 7.45 -9.13 -5.26
N ASP A 92 7.46 -10.44 -4.99
CA ASP A 92 6.76 -11.40 -5.84
C ASP A 92 5.27 -11.05 -5.95
N PRO A 93 4.68 -11.02 -7.16
CA PRO A 93 3.26 -10.69 -7.34
C PRO A 93 2.30 -11.56 -6.52
N SER A 94 2.61 -12.85 -6.30
CA SER A 94 1.78 -13.72 -5.48
C SER A 94 1.81 -13.30 -4.02
N GLN A 95 3.00 -12.92 -3.52
CA GLN A 95 3.15 -12.41 -2.16
C GLN A 95 2.40 -11.10 -1.96
N VAL A 96 2.48 -10.19 -2.93
CA VAL A 96 1.70 -8.93 -2.91
C VAL A 96 0.20 -9.22 -2.89
N ALA A 97 -0.29 -10.16 -3.71
CA ALA A 97 -1.69 -10.55 -3.74
C ALA A 97 -2.16 -11.16 -2.40
N ASP A 98 -1.35 -12.04 -1.80
CA ASP A 98 -1.65 -12.64 -0.50
C ASP A 98 -1.73 -11.59 0.61
N ASP A 99 -0.82 -10.61 0.61
CA ASP A 99 -0.82 -9.50 1.58
C ASP A 99 -2.04 -8.59 1.40
N MET A 100 -2.45 -8.31 0.17
CA MET A 100 -3.69 -7.58 -0.12
C MET A 100 -4.92 -8.34 0.39
N GLN A 101 -4.99 -9.65 0.14
CA GLN A 101 -6.12 -10.47 0.59
C GLN A 101 -6.22 -10.51 2.12
N ARG A 102 -5.08 -10.58 2.82
CA ARG A 102 -5.02 -10.50 4.29
C ARG A 102 -5.55 -9.15 4.78
N MET A 103 -5.09 -8.05 4.19
CA MET A 103 -5.54 -6.71 4.54
C MET A 103 -7.06 -6.55 4.39
N LEU A 104 -7.64 -7.06 3.30
CA LEU A 104 -9.08 -7.03 3.07
C LEU A 104 -9.85 -7.84 4.11
N ASN A 105 -9.34 -9.02 4.49
CA ASN A 105 -9.97 -9.84 5.52
C ASN A 105 -9.95 -9.15 6.89
N ASP A 106 -8.86 -8.46 7.24
CA ASP A 106 -8.76 -7.71 8.49
C ASP A 106 -9.77 -6.54 8.52
N TRP A 107 -9.95 -5.86 7.39
CA TRP A 107 -10.95 -4.80 7.26
C TRP A 107 -12.37 -5.36 7.35
N TYR A 108 -12.65 -6.48 6.70
CA TYR A 108 -13.94 -7.14 6.80
C TYR A 108 -14.30 -7.47 8.26
N ALA A 109 -13.36 -8.06 9.01
CA ALA A 109 -13.56 -8.35 10.42
C ALA A 109 -13.83 -7.07 11.24
N LYS A 110 -13.03 -6.01 11.01
CA LYS A 110 -13.19 -4.72 11.70
C LYS A 110 -14.53 -4.05 11.40
N MET A 111 -14.96 -4.05 10.13
CA MET A 111 -16.24 -3.46 9.74
C MET A 111 -17.40 -4.26 10.32
N GLY A 112 -17.32 -5.60 10.33
CA GLY A 112 -18.30 -6.46 10.99
C GLY A 112 -18.47 -6.12 12.47
N GLN A 113 -17.36 -5.90 13.19
CA GLN A 113 -17.40 -5.45 14.59
C GLN A 113 -18.10 -4.09 14.74
N LEU A 114 -17.74 -3.10 13.93
CA LEU A 114 -18.35 -1.76 14.00
C LEU A 114 -19.84 -1.77 13.68
N ILE A 115 -20.28 -2.61 12.75
CA ILE A 115 -21.70 -2.80 12.43
C ILE A 115 -22.44 -3.42 13.63
N GLY A 116 -21.86 -4.44 14.27
CA GLY A 116 -22.41 -5.03 15.49
C GLY A 116 -22.51 -4.02 16.64
N GLU A 117 -21.46 -3.23 16.87
CA GLU A 117 -21.46 -2.15 17.86
C GLU A 117 -22.54 -1.10 17.56
N PHE A 118 -22.76 -0.79 16.28
CA PHE A 118 -23.83 0.10 15.86
C PHE A 118 -25.21 -0.48 16.19
N GLU A 119 -25.46 -1.75 15.83
CA GLU A 119 -26.72 -2.45 16.13
C GLU A 119 -27.01 -2.45 17.64
N GLU A 120 -26.04 -2.86 18.46
CA GLU A 120 -26.17 -2.89 19.93
C GLU A 120 -26.50 -1.51 20.52
N LYS A 121 -25.84 -0.46 20.01
CA LYS A 121 -26.03 0.91 20.48
C LYS A 121 -27.46 1.41 20.23
N TYR A 122 -28.03 1.10 19.08
CA TYR A 122 -29.34 1.62 18.68
C TYR A 122 -30.50 0.68 19.08
N ASP A 123 -30.33 -0.65 19.17
CA ASP A 123 -31.31 -1.56 19.79
C ASP A 123 -31.52 -1.23 21.28
N ARG A 124 -30.42 -0.95 22.01
CA ARG A 124 -30.51 -0.53 23.42
C ARG A 124 -31.25 0.80 23.60
N SER A 125 -31.13 1.70 22.62
CA SER A 125 -31.77 3.01 22.65
C SER A 125 -33.29 2.88 22.41
N GLU A 126 -33.74 2.01 21.51
CA GLU A 126 -35.16 1.72 21.31
C GLU A 126 -35.79 1.02 22.53
N ARG A 127 -35.10 0.07 23.16
CA ARG A 127 -35.59 -0.59 24.38
C ARG A 127 -35.68 0.34 25.59
N ALA A 128 -34.77 1.31 25.71
CA ALA A 128 -34.82 2.33 26.76
C ALA A 128 -35.98 3.33 26.55
N LEU A 129 -36.35 3.61 25.30
CA LEU A 129 -37.48 4.48 24.95
C LEU A 129 -38.84 3.77 25.05
N ALA A 130 -38.89 2.44 24.83
CA ALA A 130 -40.11 1.63 24.93
C ALA A 130 -40.45 1.17 26.36
N GLY A 131 -39.55 1.34 27.32
CA GLY A 131 -39.72 0.94 28.72
C GLY A 131 -40.20 2.05 29.67
N ASN A 132 -40.65 3.19 29.13
CA ASN A 132 -41.11 4.38 29.87
C ASN A 132 -42.51 4.78 29.41
#